data_AF-A0A2M6W7E8-F1
#
_entry.id   AF-A0A2M6W7E8-F1
#
_cell.length_a   1.000
_cell.length_b   1.000
_cell.length_c   1.000
_cell.angle_alpha   90.00
_cell.angle_beta   90.00
_cell.angle_gamma   90.00
#
_symmetry.space_group_name_H-M   'P 1'
#
loop_
_entity.id
_entity.type
_entity.pdbx_description
1 polymer ?
#
loop_
_entity_poly.entity_id
_entity_poly.type
_entity_poly.pdbx_seq_one_letter_code
_entity_poly.pdbx_strand_id
1 'polypeptide(L)'
;MKIKWLNLVLWLTNKVYTLKKNLVERTGLIIIVTVIKLLILEVVLAIISLPLYLGLKTKTTAVYLAEKSGFGQVAFDYRLRRLLTLTGVGVIFLIWTVKLILIISVPRVYGQLQLYKVVNFQSGTGLSQQLIKTETDIQTAKISNKIIVPVIENVTKTGMDSYAVSGSGQSFSTVAVMLTGQQTIIYTIQADNNGYWTMIHNQKNFRLNDGNHSLLAFTYDKKTGQRSDISPEQFFKVKTSLIDRLVKNIDTLTNWSVVIVILLGLFLTILTI
;
A
#
# COMPACT_ATOMS: atom_id res chain seq x y z
N MET A 1 15.64 -45.57 5.20
CA MET A 1 15.07 -44.28 5.64
C MET A 1 13.55 -44.18 5.51
N LYS A 2 12.95 -44.56 4.37
CA LYS A 2 11.49 -44.40 4.10
C LYS A 2 10.56 -45.06 5.13
N ILE A 3 10.91 -46.25 5.64
CA ILE A 3 10.07 -47.01 6.60
C ILE A 3 10.05 -46.35 7.99
N LYS A 4 11.22 -45.91 8.49
CA LYS A 4 11.31 -45.18 9.77
C LYS A 4 10.51 -43.87 9.73
N TRP A 5 10.55 -43.18 8.60
CA TRP A 5 9.81 -41.93 8.38
C TRP A 5 8.29 -42.17 8.29
N LEU A 6 7.86 -43.21 7.57
CA LEU A 6 6.45 -43.62 7.51
C LEU A 6 5.91 -44.01 8.89
N ASN A 7 6.67 -44.80 9.65
CA ASN A 7 6.28 -45.19 11.01
C ASN A 7 6.13 -43.98 11.94
N LEU A 8 6.98 -42.96 11.78
CA LEU A 8 6.90 -41.72 12.55
C LEU A 8 5.63 -40.94 12.21
N VAL A 9 5.26 -40.83 10.93
CA VAL A 9 4.01 -40.19 10.50
C VAL A 9 2.78 -40.96 10.97
N LEU A 10 2.79 -42.29 10.89
CA LEU A 10 1.70 -43.13 11.39
C LEU A 10 1.55 -43.02 12.92
N TRP A 11 2.66 -42.99 13.66
CA TRP A 11 2.65 -42.80 15.11
C TRP A 11 2.09 -41.43 15.51
N LEU A 12 2.51 -40.35 14.83
CA LEU A 12 1.97 -39.01 15.05
C LEU A 12 0.47 -38.94 14.71
N THR A 13 0.06 -39.59 13.61
CA THR A 13 -1.36 -39.67 13.20
C THR A 13 -2.21 -40.37 14.26
N ASN A 14 -1.70 -41.47 14.84
CA ASN A 14 -2.38 -42.19 15.90
C ASN A 14 -2.48 -41.35 17.19
N LYS A 15 -1.45 -40.55 17.51
CA LYS A 15 -1.50 -39.59 18.63
C LYS A 15 -2.54 -38.48 18.41
N VAL A 16 -2.66 -37.95 17.18
CA VAL A 16 -3.71 -36.98 16.85
C VAL A 16 -5.10 -37.61 17.02
N TYR A 17 -5.30 -38.83 16.52
CA TYR A 17 -6.57 -39.54 16.61
C TYR A 17 -7.01 -39.79 18.06
N THR A 18 -6.09 -40.29 18.90
CA THR A 18 -6.36 -40.52 20.33
C THR A 18 -6.66 -39.22 21.07
N LEU A 19 -5.97 -38.11 20.76
CA LEU A 19 -6.28 -36.81 21.34
C LEU A 19 -7.65 -36.28 20.92
N LYS A 20 -8.07 -36.47 19.65
CA LYS A 20 -9.41 -36.09 19.18
C LYS A 20 -10.51 -36.89 19.88
N LYS A 21 -10.32 -38.21 20.03
CA LYS A 21 -11.27 -39.09 20.73
C LYS A 21 -11.44 -38.65 22.19
N ASN A 22 -10.32 -38.37 22.87
CA ASN A 22 -10.31 -37.88 24.24
C ASN A 22 -10.90 -36.46 24.40
N LEU A 23 -11.02 -35.70 23.30
CA LEU A 23 -11.57 -34.35 23.28
C LEU A 23 -13.11 -34.35 23.32
N VAL A 24 -13.73 -35.40 22.76
CA VAL A 24 -15.18 -35.61 22.76
C VAL A 24 -15.70 -35.98 24.16
N GLU A 25 -14.84 -36.56 25.01
CA GLU A 25 -15.22 -37.10 26.32
C GLU A 25 -14.94 -36.14 27.50
N ARG A 26 -14.36 -34.94 27.27
CA ARG A 26 -13.92 -34.02 28.34
C ARG A 26 -14.73 -32.72 28.32
N THR A 27 -14.94 -32.13 29.51
CA THR A 27 -15.58 -30.81 29.70
C THR A 27 -14.67 -29.85 30.51
N GLY A 28 -14.84 -28.53 30.32
CA GLY A 28 -14.12 -27.48 31.07
C GLY A 28 -12.79 -27.00 30.46
N LEU A 29 -12.00 -26.24 31.24
CA LEU A 29 -10.74 -25.59 30.82
C LEU A 29 -9.67 -26.55 30.28
N ILE A 30 -9.76 -27.84 30.63
CA ILE A 30 -8.87 -28.90 30.15
C ILE A 30 -9.04 -29.12 28.64
N ILE A 31 -10.21 -28.80 28.07
CA ILE A 31 -10.43 -28.85 26.61
C ILE A 31 -9.49 -27.87 25.90
N ILE A 32 -9.36 -26.63 26.38
CA ILE A 32 -8.59 -25.57 25.70
C ILE A 32 -7.12 -25.99 25.57
N VAL A 33 -6.53 -26.51 26.65
CA VAL A 33 -5.15 -27.02 26.64
C VAL A 33 -5.01 -28.21 25.69
N THR A 34 -6.00 -29.10 25.67
CA THR A 34 -6.02 -30.27 24.77
C THR A 34 -6.17 -29.86 23.30
N VAL A 35 -6.96 -28.84 23.00
CA VAL A 35 -7.14 -28.26 21.66
C VAL A 35 -5.84 -27.60 21.19
N ILE A 36 -5.17 -26.81 22.03
CA ILE A 36 -3.87 -26.19 21.68
C ILE A 36 -2.83 -27.28 21.39
N LYS A 37 -2.76 -28.31 22.24
CA LYS A 37 -1.85 -29.45 22.05
C LYS A 37 -2.17 -30.22 20.76
N LEU A 38 -3.45 -30.39 20.44
CA LEU A 38 -3.92 -31.01 19.20
C LEU A 38 -3.47 -30.18 17.98
N LEU A 39 -3.68 -28.88 18.01
CA LEU A 39 -3.36 -27.96 16.92
C LEU A 39 -1.86 -27.95 16.61
N ILE A 40 -1.01 -27.91 17.66
CA ILE A 40 0.44 -28.02 17.52
C ILE A 40 0.83 -29.37 16.88
N LEU A 41 0.23 -30.47 17.34
CA LEU A 41 0.53 -31.80 16.83
C LEU A 41 0.11 -31.96 15.36
N GLU A 42 -1.02 -31.36 14.95
CA GLU A 42 -1.48 -31.35 13.56
C GLU A 42 -0.56 -30.53 12.65
N VAL A 43 -0.06 -29.38 13.10
CA VAL A 43 0.92 -28.57 12.36
C VAL A 43 2.23 -29.34 12.17
N VAL A 44 2.76 -29.95 13.25
CA VAL A 44 3.97 -30.78 13.19
C VAL A 44 3.78 -31.97 12.24
N LEU A 45 2.62 -32.64 12.32
CA LEU A 45 2.28 -33.74 11.42
C LEU A 45 2.24 -33.24 9.96
N ALA A 46 1.62 -32.10 9.68
CA ALA A 46 1.53 -31.53 8.33
C ALA A 46 2.90 -31.24 7.72
N ILE A 47 3.82 -30.65 8.49
CA ILE A 47 5.19 -30.35 8.04
C ILE A 47 5.97 -31.64 7.76
N ILE A 48 5.93 -32.60 8.69
CA ILE A 48 6.69 -33.85 8.59
C ILE A 48 6.14 -34.79 7.51
N SER A 49 4.84 -34.72 7.22
CA SER A 49 4.19 -35.53 6.18
C SER A 49 4.28 -34.92 4.77
N LEU A 50 4.62 -33.63 4.64
CA LEU A 50 4.77 -32.93 3.35
C LEU A 50 5.72 -33.65 2.35
N PRO A 51 6.91 -34.14 2.76
CA PRO A 51 7.80 -34.89 1.86
C PRO A 51 7.20 -36.23 1.39
N LEU A 52 6.40 -36.88 2.25
CA LEU A 52 5.67 -38.11 1.89
C LEU A 52 4.54 -37.82 0.89
N TYR A 53 3.87 -36.68 1.03
CA TYR A 53 2.82 -36.23 0.10
C TYR A 53 3.37 -35.88 -1.28
N LEU A 54 4.61 -35.41 -1.40
CA LEU A 54 5.24 -35.12 -2.69
C LEU A 54 5.90 -36.38 -3.31
N GLY A 55 6.42 -37.28 -2.48
CA GLY A 55 7.24 -38.42 -2.94
C GLY A 55 6.51 -39.75 -3.17
N LEU A 56 5.30 -39.96 -2.67
CA LEU A 56 4.59 -41.25 -2.80
C LEU A 56 3.51 -41.23 -3.90
N LYS A 57 3.68 -42.11 -4.90
CA LYS A 57 2.59 -42.54 -5.79
C LYS A 57 1.61 -43.37 -4.95
N THR A 58 0.33 -42.98 -4.94
CA THR A 58 -0.70 -43.68 -4.16
C THR A 58 -0.87 -45.10 -4.69
N LYS A 59 -0.35 -46.11 -3.99
CA LYS A 59 -0.87 -47.48 -4.09
C LYS A 59 -1.93 -47.63 -3.00
N THR A 60 -3.08 -48.18 -3.37
CA THR A 60 -4.19 -48.50 -2.49
C THR A 60 -3.76 -49.58 -1.50
N THR A 61 -3.16 -49.18 -0.39
CA THR A 61 -2.82 -50.12 0.70
C THR A 61 -3.99 -50.18 1.66
N ALA A 62 -4.70 -51.30 1.67
CA ALA A 62 -5.70 -51.61 2.68
C ALA A 62 -5.00 -51.76 4.04
N VAL A 63 -5.46 -51.00 5.04
CA VAL A 63 -4.98 -51.11 6.42
C VAL A 63 -6.13 -51.69 7.22
N TYR A 64 -5.85 -52.72 8.03
CA TYR A 64 -6.85 -53.33 8.90
C TYR A 64 -7.18 -52.37 10.05
N LEU A 65 -8.43 -51.91 10.10
CA LEU A 65 -8.92 -51.03 11.17
C LEU A 65 -9.66 -51.89 12.20
N ALA A 66 -9.08 -52.04 13.38
CA ALA A 66 -9.63 -52.86 14.46
C ALA A 66 -11.03 -52.41 14.93
N GLU A 67 -11.40 -51.13 14.75
CA GLU A 67 -12.72 -50.60 15.16
C GLU A 67 -13.88 -51.01 14.24
N LYS A 68 -13.63 -51.51 13.01
CA LYS A 68 -14.69 -51.86 12.03
C LYS A 68 -14.75 -53.33 11.62
N SER A 69 -14.00 -54.21 12.30
CA SER A 69 -13.92 -55.65 11.99
C SER A 69 -13.81 -55.94 10.48
N GLY A 70 -12.97 -55.19 9.76
CA GLY A 70 -12.84 -55.29 8.30
C GLY A 70 -11.80 -54.36 7.69
N PHE A 71 -11.40 -54.65 6.44
CA PHE A 71 -10.50 -53.80 5.65
C PHE A 71 -11.27 -52.57 5.15
N GLY A 72 -11.16 -51.44 5.84
CA GLY A 72 -11.73 -50.15 5.40
C GLY A 72 -10.77 -49.39 4.49
N GLN A 73 -11.29 -48.76 3.42
CA GLN A 73 -10.49 -47.93 2.53
C GLN A 73 -10.10 -46.59 3.19
N VAL A 74 -8.99 -46.57 3.93
CA VAL A 74 -8.33 -45.34 4.44
C VAL A 74 -7.80 -44.45 3.29
N ALA A 75 -7.84 -44.95 2.05
CA ALA A 75 -7.34 -44.27 0.87
C ALA A 75 -8.14 -43.01 0.47
N PHE A 76 -9.45 -42.95 0.74
CA PHE A 76 -10.28 -41.80 0.37
C PHE A 76 -9.94 -40.58 1.24
N ASP A 77 -9.86 -40.80 2.55
CA ASP A 77 -9.61 -39.76 3.54
C ASP A 77 -8.18 -39.17 3.42
N TYR A 78 -7.19 -40.02 3.12
CA TYR A 78 -5.81 -39.59 2.86
C TYR A 78 -5.66 -38.80 1.55
N ARG A 79 -6.37 -39.17 0.48
CA ARG A 79 -6.35 -38.44 -0.80
C ARG A 79 -6.99 -37.07 -0.68
N LEU A 80 -8.14 -36.98 0.01
CA LEU A 80 -8.84 -35.73 0.23
C LEU A 80 -8.01 -34.77 1.10
N ARG A 81 -7.42 -35.29 2.19
CA ARG A 81 -6.50 -34.52 3.04
C ARG A 81 -5.26 -34.04 2.28
N ARG A 82 -4.66 -34.89 1.42
CA ARG A 82 -3.53 -34.50 0.55
C ARG A 82 -3.91 -33.40 -0.44
N LEU A 83 -5.10 -33.46 -1.04
CA LEU A 83 -5.56 -32.45 -1.99
C LEU A 83 -5.77 -31.10 -1.28
N LEU A 84 -6.40 -31.10 -0.10
CA LEU A 84 -6.64 -29.91 0.71
C LEU A 84 -5.33 -29.28 1.23
N THR A 85 -4.38 -30.07 1.72
CA THR A 85 -3.10 -29.52 2.20
C THR A 85 -2.24 -28.98 1.06
N LEU A 86 -2.20 -29.66 -0.08
CA LEU A 86 -1.42 -29.22 -1.25
C LEU A 86 -2.02 -27.95 -1.87
N THR A 87 -3.35 -27.87 -1.98
CA THR A 87 -4.03 -26.67 -2.49
C THR A 87 -3.88 -25.48 -1.53
N GLY A 88 -4.06 -25.69 -0.22
CA GLY A 88 -3.87 -24.63 0.78
C GLY A 88 -2.44 -24.09 0.81
N VAL A 89 -1.44 -24.97 0.86
CA VAL A 89 -0.01 -24.56 0.81
C VAL A 89 0.32 -23.89 -0.53
N GLY A 90 -0.23 -24.40 -1.64
CA GLY A 90 -0.03 -23.82 -2.98
C GLY A 90 -0.57 -22.39 -3.10
N VAL A 91 -1.76 -22.13 -2.57
CA VAL A 91 -2.37 -20.78 -2.56
C VAL A 91 -1.54 -19.82 -1.72
N ILE A 92 -1.14 -20.22 -0.50
CA ILE A 92 -0.29 -19.39 0.38
C ILE A 92 1.04 -19.08 -0.30
N PHE A 93 1.67 -20.09 -0.92
CA PHE A 93 2.94 -19.92 -1.64
C PHE A 93 2.80 -18.99 -2.85
N LEU A 94 1.70 -19.09 -3.60
CA LEU A 94 1.43 -18.22 -4.75
C LEU A 94 1.25 -16.76 -4.31
N ILE A 95 0.46 -16.52 -3.26
CA ILE A 95 0.27 -15.17 -2.69
C ILE A 95 1.60 -14.59 -2.21
N TRP A 96 2.40 -15.40 -1.49
CA TRP A 96 3.71 -14.98 -1.01
C TRP A 96 4.67 -14.65 -2.17
N THR A 97 4.67 -15.45 -3.23
CA THR A 97 5.52 -15.24 -4.42
C THR A 97 5.12 -13.96 -5.15
N VAL A 98 3.83 -13.72 -5.36
CA VAL A 98 3.33 -12.48 -5.96
C VAL A 98 3.73 -11.26 -5.11
N LYS A 99 3.59 -11.35 -3.79
CA LYS A 99 3.99 -10.28 -2.86
C LYS A 99 5.48 -9.99 -2.94
N LEU A 100 6.32 -11.03 -3.00
CA LEU A 100 7.77 -10.89 -3.11
C LEU A 100 8.17 -10.26 -4.46
N ILE A 101 7.52 -10.66 -5.55
CA ILE A 101 7.74 -10.05 -6.88
C ILE A 101 7.38 -8.56 -6.84
N LEU A 102 6.25 -8.18 -6.24
CA LEU A 102 5.86 -6.77 -6.10
C LEU A 102 6.85 -5.96 -5.28
N ILE A 103 7.28 -6.46 -4.11
CA ILE A 103 8.27 -5.79 -3.26
C ILE A 103 9.59 -5.54 -4.00
N ILE A 104 10.04 -6.49 -4.83
CA ILE A 104 11.27 -6.34 -5.61
C ILE A 104 11.08 -5.41 -6.82
N SER A 105 9.91 -5.48 -7.47
CA SER A 105 9.67 -4.77 -8.74
C SER A 105 9.34 -3.29 -8.54
N VAL A 106 8.59 -2.95 -7.48
CA VAL A 106 8.13 -1.58 -7.24
C VAL A 106 9.29 -0.58 -7.07
N PRO A 107 10.33 -0.84 -6.25
CA PRO A 107 11.46 0.09 -6.12
C PRO A 107 12.28 0.24 -7.41
N ARG A 108 12.27 -0.78 -8.27
CA ARG A 108 13.02 -0.80 -9.54
C ARG A 108 12.37 0.07 -10.62
N VAL A 109 11.04 0.12 -10.63
CA VAL A 109 10.25 0.90 -11.61
C VAL A 109 9.98 2.32 -11.10
N TYR A 110 9.69 2.48 -9.81
CA TYR A 110 9.22 3.75 -9.23
C TYR A 110 10.25 4.47 -8.35
N GLY A 111 11.43 3.89 -8.15
CA GLY A 111 12.44 4.39 -7.22
C GLY A 111 12.16 3.99 -5.77
N GLN A 112 13.08 4.30 -4.85
CA GLN A 112 12.96 3.93 -3.44
C GLN A 112 11.67 4.52 -2.84
N LEU A 113 10.77 3.65 -2.37
CA LEU A 113 9.59 4.05 -1.59
C LEU A 113 10.06 4.70 -0.29
N GLN A 114 9.93 6.02 -0.18
CA GLN A 114 10.23 6.74 1.07
C GLN A 114 9.13 6.43 2.08
N LEU A 115 9.29 5.32 2.81
CA LEU A 115 8.26 4.77 3.69
C LEU A 115 7.79 5.78 4.75
N TYR A 116 8.68 6.60 5.31
CA TYR A 116 8.28 7.77 6.09
C TYR A 116 9.43 8.79 6.02
N LYS A 117 9.23 9.91 5.34
CA LYS A 117 10.09 11.08 5.56
C LYS A 117 9.54 11.76 6.81
N VAL A 118 10.11 11.45 7.98
CA VAL A 118 9.98 12.35 9.12
C VAL A 118 10.60 13.65 8.66
N VAL A 119 9.76 14.63 8.34
CA VAL A 119 10.24 16.00 8.20
C VAL A 119 10.68 16.38 9.60
N ASN A 120 11.95 16.13 9.90
CA ASN A 120 12.60 16.84 10.97
C ASN A 120 12.44 18.30 10.56
N PHE A 121 11.54 19.03 11.22
CA PHE A 121 11.57 20.48 11.25
C PHE A 121 12.86 20.87 11.97
N GLN A 122 14.01 20.66 11.32
CA GLN A 122 15.16 21.48 11.58
C GLN A 122 14.72 22.86 11.15
N SER A 123 14.36 23.67 12.13
CA SER A 123 14.22 25.12 12.02
C SER A 123 15.48 25.63 11.30
N GLY A 124 15.37 25.78 9.98
CA GLY A 124 16.50 26.09 9.12
C GLY A 124 16.98 27.50 9.40
N THR A 125 18.01 27.62 10.23
CA THR A 125 19.14 28.55 10.07
C THR A 125 18.88 29.66 9.04
N GLY A 126 18.36 30.82 9.49
CA GLY A 126 18.34 32.11 8.79
C GLY A 126 17.56 32.21 7.48
N LEU A 127 17.86 31.35 6.50
CA LEU A 127 17.29 31.32 5.16
C LEU A 127 15.80 30.98 5.16
N SER A 128 15.34 30.05 6.02
CA SER A 128 13.91 29.70 6.08
C SER A 128 13.08 30.81 6.71
N GLN A 129 13.59 31.50 7.75
CA GLN A 129 12.93 32.67 8.33
C GLN A 129 12.89 33.85 7.36
N GLN A 130 13.94 34.05 6.57
CA GLN A 130 13.98 35.10 5.56
C GLN A 130 13.04 34.80 4.38
N LEU A 131 12.94 33.54 3.95
CA LEU A 131 11.95 33.09 2.95
C LEU A 131 10.52 33.26 3.47
N ILE A 132 10.22 32.80 4.69
CA ILE A 132 8.89 32.95 5.32
C ILE A 132 8.54 34.43 5.47
N LYS A 133 9.48 35.27 5.94
CA LYS A 133 9.26 36.72 6.08
C LYS A 133 9.02 37.39 4.72
N THR A 134 9.76 36.99 3.69
CA THR A 134 9.56 37.50 2.33
C THR A 134 8.20 37.09 1.76
N GLU A 135 7.76 35.85 1.98
CA GLU A 135 6.45 35.36 1.54
C GLU A 135 5.28 36.01 2.30
N THR A 136 5.43 36.29 3.59
CA THR A 136 4.42 37.02 4.37
C THR A 136 4.34 38.48 3.94
N ASP A 137 5.48 39.14 3.76
CA ASP A 137 5.54 40.56 3.35
C ASP A 137 4.89 40.77 1.98
N ILE A 138 5.10 39.84 1.04
CA ILE A 138 4.48 39.85 -0.30
C ILE A 138 2.95 39.73 -0.22
N GLN A 139 2.42 38.89 0.67
CA GLN A 139 0.97 38.70 0.82
C GLN A 139 0.28 39.87 1.52
N THR A 140 0.93 40.45 2.53
CA THR A 140 0.40 41.59 3.31
C THR A 140 0.71 42.94 2.69
N ALA A 141 1.41 42.96 1.54
CA ALA A 141 1.75 44.19 0.84
C ALA A 141 0.51 45.04 0.53
N LYS A 142 0.69 46.37 0.59
CA LYS A 142 -0.38 47.33 0.31
C LYS A 142 -0.82 47.20 -1.15
N ILE A 143 -2.13 47.12 -1.37
CA ILE A 143 -2.72 47.03 -2.71
C ILE A 143 -2.61 48.39 -3.40
N SER A 144 -2.24 48.37 -4.67
CA SER A 144 -2.08 49.55 -5.51
C SER A 144 -2.69 49.33 -6.90
N ASN A 145 -3.63 50.19 -7.27
CA ASN A 145 -4.31 50.14 -8.57
C ASN A 145 -3.40 50.54 -9.74
N LYS A 146 -2.17 51.00 -9.47
CA LYS A 146 -1.18 51.37 -10.48
C LYS A 146 -0.38 50.17 -10.99
N ILE A 147 -0.40 49.06 -10.27
CA ILE A 147 0.33 47.84 -10.63
C ILE A 147 -0.59 46.96 -11.47
N ILE A 148 -0.09 46.50 -12.62
CA ILE A 148 -0.85 45.65 -13.54
C ILE A 148 -1.11 44.29 -12.87
N VAL A 149 -2.38 43.90 -12.85
CA VAL A 149 -2.80 42.56 -12.39
C VAL A 149 -2.39 41.53 -13.44
N PRO A 150 -1.66 40.47 -13.05
CA PRO A 150 -1.25 39.43 -14.00
C PRO A 150 -2.45 38.55 -14.38
N VAL A 151 -2.41 38.01 -15.58
CA VAL A 151 -3.46 37.12 -16.10
C VAL A 151 -2.88 35.72 -16.26
N ILE A 152 -3.56 34.73 -15.69
CA ILE A 152 -3.24 33.31 -15.90
C ILE A 152 -3.91 32.90 -17.22
N GLU A 153 -3.12 32.50 -18.20
CA GLU A 153 -3.62 32.18 -19.54
C GLU A 153 -3.82 30.69 -19.74
N ASN A 154 -2.89 29.86 -19.24
CA ASN A 154 -2.94 28.44 -19.50
C ASN A 154 -2.31 27.62 -18.36
N VAL A 155 -2.86 26.42 -18.17
CA VAL A 155 -2.35 25.40 -17.25
C VAL A 155 -2.26 24.10 -18.04
N THR A 156 -1.03 23.68 -18.36
CA THR A 156 -0.76 22.48 -19.15
C THR A 156 -0.03 21.44 -18.33
N LYS A 157 -0.39 20.17 -18.53
CA LYS A 157 0.33 19.05 -17.92
C LYS A 157 1.54 18.71 -18.80
N THR A 158 2.75 18.93 -18.29
CA THR A 158 4.01 18.78 -19.05
C THR A 158 4.72 17.44 -18.81
N GLY A 159 4.18 16.60 -17.93
CA GLY A 159 4.69 15.25 -17.64
C GLY A 159 3.74 14.46 -16.76
N MET A 160 4.17 13.30 -16.26
CA MET A 160 3.34 12.48 -15.36
C MET A 160 2.96 13.24 -14.07
N ASP A 161 3.91 14.03 -13.56
CA ASP A 161 3.90 14.67 -12.25
C ASP A 161 4.07 16.19 -12.28
N SER A 162 4.00 16.83 -13.45
CA SER A 162 4.30 18.27 -13.59
C SER A 162 3.21 19.04 -14.31
N TYR A 163 2.95 20.25 -13.82
CA TYR A 163 2.03 21.22 -14.39
C TYR A 163 2.77 22.52 -14.67
N ALA A 164 2.72 22.99 -15.91
CA ALA A 164 3.21 24.31 -16.30
C ALA A 164 2.03 25.30 -16.33
N VAL A 165 2.18 26.40 -15.61
CA VAL A 165 1.25 27.52 -15.57
C VAL A 165 1.92 28.68 -16.28
N SER A 166 1.26 29.23 -17.30
CA SER A 166 1.75 30.38 -18.04
C SER A 166 0.76 31.53 -17.98
N GLY A 167 1.29 32.75 -18.06
CA GLY A 167 0.48 33.95 -18.09
C GLY A 167 1.26 35.18 -18.50
N SER A 168 0.58 36.30 -18.47
CA SER A 168 1.11 37.63 -18.79
C SER A 168 0.94 38.59 -17.62
N GLY A 169 1.73 39.65 -17.61
CA GLY A 169 1.76 40.63 -16.54
C GLY A 169 2.68 41.80 -16.90
N GLN A 170 3.11 42.56 -15.91
CA GLN A 170 4.04 43.67 -16.13
C GLN A 170 5.46 43.14 -16.42
N SER A 171 6.11 43.65 -17.47
CA SER A 171 7.49 43.29 -17.80
C SER A 171 8.44 43.51 -16.63
N PHE A 172 9.38 42.57 -16.43
CA PHE A 172 10.37 42.57 -15.34
C PHE A 172 9.79 42.65 -13.92
N SER A 173 8.49 42.41 -13.76
CA SER A 173 7.84 42.41 -12.46
C SER A 173 7.92 41.04 -11.80
N THR A 174 7.79 41.04 -10.47
CA THR A 174 7.71 39.79 -9.71
C THR A 174 6.25 39.35 -9.68
N VAL A 175 5.94 38.18 -10.21
CA VAL A 175 4.59 37.59 -10.15
C VAL A 175 4.58 36.53 -9.06
N ALA A 176 3.64 36.65 -8.12
CA ALA A 176 3.36 35.66 -7.10
C ALA A 176 2.13 34.85 -7.52
N VAL A 177 2.29 33.53 -7.67
CA VAL A 177 1.22 32.60 -8.02
C VAL A 177 0.88 31.76 -6.79
N MET A 178 -0.34 31.91 -6.31
CA MET A 178 -0.93 31.12 -5.23
C MET A 178 -1.63 29.91 -5.82
N LEU A 179 -1.20 28.73 -5.41
CA LEU A 179 -1.83 27.46 -5.73
C LEU A 179 -2.57 26.96 -4.49
N THR A 180 -3.91 26.95 -4.58
CA THR A 180 -4.79 26.62 -3.45
C THR A 180 -5.22 25.15 -3.53
N GLY A 181 -4.89 24.40 -2.46
CA GLY A 181 -5.33 23.02 -2.23
C GLY A 181 -5.71 22.82 -0.76
N GLN A 182 -5.22 21.75 -0.12
CA GLN A 182 -5.30 21.63 1.36
C GLN A 182 -4.40 22.63 2.10
N GLN A 183 -3.34 23.07 1.44
CA GLN A 183 -2.45 24.14 1.88
C GLN A 183 -2.19 25.04 0.67
N THR A 184 -2.01 26.34 0.91
CA THR A 184 -1.69 27.31 -0.13
C THR A 184 -0.19 27.34 -0.33
N ILE A 185 0.25 27.18 -1.58
CA ILE A 185 1.67 27.28 -1.96
C ILE A 185 1.85 28.55 -2.77
N ILE A 186 2.94 29.27 -2.53
CA ILE A 186 3.27 30.49 -3.24
C ILE A 186 4.51 30.26 -4.09
N TYR A 187 4.37 30.50 -5.39
CA TYR A 187 5.48 30.54 -6.32
C TYR A 187 5.78 31.99 -6.66
N THR A 188 7.06 32.37 -6.59
CA THR A 188 7.52 33.69 -7.00
C THR A 188 8.32 33.55 -8.28
N ILE A 189 7.87 34.18 -9.37
CA ILE A 189 8.52 34.14 -10.68
C ILE A 189 8.78 35.57 -11.18
N GLN A 190 9.79 35.77 -12.02
CA GLN A 190 9.97 37.05 -12.72
C GLN A 190 9.32 36.96 -14.09
N ALA A 191 8.57 38.00 -14.47
CA ALA A 191 8.11 38.17 -15.84
C ALA A 191 9.27 38.61 -16.73
N ASP A 192 9.27 38.14 -17.98
CA ASP A 192 10.27 38.49 -18.98
C ASP A 192 10.09 39.94 -19.50
N ASN A 193 10.90 40.32 -20.50
CA ASN A 193 10.87 41.65 -21.10
C ASN A 193 9.52 42.00 -21.73
N ASN A 194 8.76 40.98 -22.15
CA ASN A 194 7.46 41.11 -22.79
C ASN A 194 6.31 40.93 -21.79
N GLY A 195 6.60 40.69 -20.51
CA GLY A 195 5.60 40.46 -19.47
C GLY A 195 5.11 39.02 -19.36
N TYR A 196 5.65 38.08 -20.15
CA TYR A 196 5.29 36.67 -20.04
C TYR A 196 6.04 35.99 -18.90
N TRP A 197 5.37 35.05 -18.26
CA TRP A 197 5.95 34.25 -17.20
C TRP A 197 5.47 32.81 -17.28
N THR A 198 6.29 31.89 -16.78
CA THR A 198 5.95 30.46 -16.72
C THR A 198 6.45 29.88 -15.40
N MET A 199 5.56 29.18 -14.71
CA MET A 199 5.83 28.48 -13.46
C MET A 199 5.62 26.97 -13.68
N ILE A 200 6.48 26.14 -13.07
CA ILE A 200 6.36 24.69 -13.12
C ILE A 200 6.13 24.16 -11.70
N HIS A 201 4.95 23.58 -11.48
CA HIS A 201 4.63 22.83 -10.27
C HIS A 201 4.97 21.35 -10.47
N ASN A 202 5.77 20.78 -9.57
CA ASN A 202 6.16 19.37 -9.58
C ASN A 202 5.59 18.65 -8.34
N GLN A 203 4.80 17.61 -8.58
CA GLN A 203 4.11 16.79 -7.57
C GLN A 203 5.08 16.07 -6.62
N LYS A 204 6.37 15.96 -6.96
CA LYS A 204 7.42 15.41 -6.08
C LYS A 204 7.79 16.34 -4.92
N ASN A 205 7.71 17.66 -5.15
CA ASN A 205 8.07 18.66 -4.14
C ASN A 205 6.91 18.89 -3.18
N PHE A 206 5.71 19.04 -3.76
CA PHE A 206 4.47 19.14 -3.02
C PHE A 206 3.36 18.45 -3.80
N ARG A 207 2.69 17.50 -3.16
CA ARG A 207 1.68 16.67 -3.82
C ARG A 207 0.29 17.26 -3.64
N LEU A 208 -0.36 17.59 -4.75
CA LEU A 208 -1.77 17.93 -4.77
C LEU A 208 -2.61 16.64 -4.79
N ASN A 209 -3.73 16.67 -4.06
CA ASN A 209 -4.69 15.57 -4.11
C ASN A 209 -5.45 15.53 -5.43
N ASP A 210 -6.07 14.40 -5.73
CA ASP A 210 -7.03 14.33 -6.83
C ASP A 210 -8.19 15.29 -6.59
N GLY A 211 -8.50 16.11 -7.58
CA GLY A 211 -9.60 17.06 -7.47
C GLY A 211 -9.38 18.34 -8.26
N ASN A 212 -10.27 19.29 -8.02
CA ASN A 212 -10.15 20.64 -8.56
C ASN A 212 -9.25 21.44 -7.61
N HIS A 213 -8.32 22.19 -8.20
CA HIS A 213 -7.46 23.13 -7.52
C HIS A 213 -7.61 24.48 -8.19
N SER A 214 -7.29 25.54 -7.45
CA SER A 214 -7.35 26.89 -7.99
C SER A 214 -6.00 27.59 -7.95
N LEU A 215 -5.84 28.49 -8.91
CA LEU A 215 -4.67 29.33 -9.09
C LEU A 215 -5.12 30.77 -9.07
N LEU A 216 -4.40 31.57 -8.32
CA LEU A 216 -4.54 33.01 -8.23
C LEU A 216 -3.15 33.61 -8.43
N ALA A 217 -3.06 34.76 -9.10
CA ALA A 217 -1.79 35.44 -9.31
C ALA A 217 -1.90 36.92 -8.95
N PHE A 218 -0.81 37.52 -8.48
CA PHE A 218 -0.71 38.96 -8.31
C PHE A 218 0.73 39.43 -8.57
N THR A 219 0.87 40.67 -8.99
CA THR A 219 2.17 41.28 -9.22
C THR A 219 2.64 41.94 -7.92
N TYR A 220 3.90 41.72 -7.55
CA TYR A 220 4.57 42.37 -6.44
C TYR A 220 5.71 43.26 -6.96
N ASP A 221 5.68 44.53 -6.56
CA ASP A 221 6.76 45.46 -6.85
C ASP A 221 7.67 45.60 -5.62
N LYS A 222 8.87 45.02 -5.74
CA LYS A 222 9.91 45.07 -4.70
C LYS A 222 10.38 46.49 -4.37
N LYS A 223 10.29 47.43 -5.31
CA LYS A 223 10.78 48.82 -5.10
C LYS A 223 9.84 49.61 -4.22
N THR A 224 8.53 49.46 -4.44
CA THR A 224 7.49 50.20 -3.72
C THR A 224 6.93 49.41 -2.53
N GLY A 225 7.19 48.10 -2.45
CA GLY A 225 6.62 47.22 -1.43
C GLY A 225 5.11 47.06 -1.57
N GLN A 226 4.58 47.27 -2.78
CA GLN A 226 3.15 47.24 -3.10
C GLN A 226 2.84 46.03 -3.98
N ARG A 227 1.59 45.59 -3.94
CA ARG A 227 1.07 44.55 -4.84
C ARG A 227 -0.13 45.03 -5.66
N SER A 228 -0.35 44.40 -6.80
CA SER A 228 -1.60 44.53 -7.54
C SER A 228 -2.76 43.89 -6.79
N ASP A 229 -3.98 44.08 -7.31
CA ASP A 229 -5.09 43.20 -6.96
C ASP A 229 -4.82 41.75 -7.44
N ILE A 230 -5.64 40.81 -6.97
CA ILE A 230 -5.52 39.39 -7.31
C ILE A 230 -6.21 39.13 -8.66
N SER A 231 -5.59 38.27 -9.47
CA SER A 231 -6.17 37.82 -10.74
C SER A 231 -7.49 37.07 -10.53
N PRO A 232 -8.33 36.95 -11.57
CA PRO A 232 -9.41 35.99 -11.56
C PRO A 232 -8.91 34.58 -11.22
N GLU A 233 -9.72 33.83 -10.49
CA GLU A 233 -9.39 32.47 -10.06
C GLU A 233 -9.45 31.52 -11.25
N GLN A 234 -8.34 30.84 -11.51
CA GLN A 234 -8.25 29.83 -12.57
C GLN A 234 -8.27 28.43 -11.96
N PHE A 235 -9.20 27.59 -12.42
CA PHE A 235 -9.31 26.22 -11.93
C PHE A 235 -8.62 25.24 -12.88
N PHE A 236 -7.98 24.22 -12.29
CA PHE A 236 -7.49 23.08 -13.04
C PHE A 236 -7.72 21.79 -12.24
N LYS A 237 -7.80 20.67 -12.96
CA LYS A 237 -8.10 19.37 -12.36
C LYS A 237 -6.85 18.51 -12.33
N VAL A 238 -6.46 18.10 -11.13
CA VAL A 238 -5.42 17.09 -10.91
C VAL A 238 -6.08 15.71 -10.96
N LYS A 239 -5.60 14.87 -11.87
CA LYS A 239 -5.96 13.45 -11.95
C LYS A 239 -4.69 12.61 -11.80
N THR A 240 -4.62 11.83 -10.73
CA THR A 240 -3.70 10.70 -10.61
C THR A 240 -4.16 9.55 -11.51
N SER A 241 -3.21 8.76 -12.00
CA SER A 241 -3.54 7.59 -12.81
C SER A 241 -4.20 6.51 -11.95
N LEU A 242 -4.96 5.61 -12.59
CA LEU A 242 -5.51 4.42 -11.91
C LEU A 242 -4.40 3.59 -11.24
N ILE A 243 -3.21 3.57 -11.84
CA ILE A 243 -2.04 2.86 -11.32
C ILE A 243 -1.54 3.54 -10.05
N ASP A 244 -1.47 4.87 -10.01
CA ASP A 244 -1.05 5.62 -8.82
C ASP A 244 -2.01 5.43 -7.64
N ARG A 245 -3.32 5.33 -7.93
CA ARG A 245 -4.34 5.02 -6.92
C ARG A 245 -4.19 3.60 -6.37
N LEU A 246 -3.91 2.63 -7.24
CA LEU A 246 -3.65 1.25 -6.84
C LEU A 246 -2.39 1.17 -5.97
N VAL A 247 -1.29 1.81 -6.38
CA VAL A 247 -0.02 1.82 -5.63
C VAL A 247 -0.19 2.51 -4.27
N LYS A 248 -0.90 3.64 -4.19
CA LYS A 248 -1.17 4.33 -2.92
C LYS A 248 -1.92 3.43 -1.92
N ASN A 249 -2.76 2.53 -2.44
CA ASN A 249 -3.54 1.62 -1.63
C ASN A 249 -2.93 0.20 -1.57
N ILE A 250 -1.70 -0.02 -2.02
CA ILE A 250 -1.07 -1.35 -1.92
C ILE A 250 -0.96 -1.79 -0.47
N ASP A 251 -0.64 -0.89 0.46
CA ASP A 251 -0.51 -1.25 1.88
C ASP A 251 -1.86 -1.65 2.48
N THR A 252 -2.93 -0.93 2.15
CA THR A 252 -4.29 -1.28 2.57
C THR A 252 -4.76 -2.57 1.90
N LEU A 253 -4.57 -2.73 0.59
CA LEU A 253 -4.90 -3.96 -0.14
C LEU A 253 -4.13 -5.17 0.38
N THR A 254 -2.86 -4.99 0.74
CA THR A 254 -2.02 -6.03 1.34
C THR A 254 -2.56 -6.45 2.70
N ASN A 255 -2.99 -5.51 3.53
CA ASN A 255 -3.63 -5.83 4.82
C ASN A 255 -4.97 -6.57 4.63
N TRP A 256 -5.79 -6.16 3.66
CA TRP A 256 -7.04 -6.86 3.33
C TRP A 256 -6.81 -8.27 2.78
N SER A 257 -5.72 -8.50 2.04
CA SER A 257 -5.38 -9.84 1.55
C SER A 257 -5.15 -10.85 2.68
N VAL A 258 -4.55 -10.42 3.79
CA VAL A 258 -4.32 -11.27 4.97
C VAL A 258 -5.65 -11.64 5.63
N VAL A 259 -6.56 -10.68 5.77
CA VAL A 259 -7.91 -10.89 6.31
C VAL A 259 -8.71 -11.86 5.45
N ILE A 260 -8.65 -11.71 4.12
CA ILE A 260 -9.31 -12.61 3.17
C ILE A 260 -8.76 -14.03 3.30
N VAL A 261 -7.44 -14.21 3.39
CA VAL A 261 -6.82 -15.54 3.56
C VAL A 261 -7.22 -16.20 4.88
N ILE A 262 -7.29 -15.43 5.97
CA ILE A 262 -7.75 -15.94 7.27
C ILE A 262 -9.22 -16.38 7.19
N LEU A 263 -10.09 -15.56 6.59
CA LEU A 263 -11.51 -15.90 6.39
C LEU A 263 -11.69 -17.13 5.49
N LEU A 264 -10.92 -17.25 4.43
CA LEU A 264 -10.96 -18.41 3.53
C LEU A 264 -10.46 -19.68 4.23
N GLY A 265 -9.41 -19.55 5.06
CA GLY A 265 -8.92 -20.63 5.90
C GLY A 265 -9.96 -21.10 6.92
N LEU A 266 -10.63 -20.16 7.61
CA LEU A 266 -11.73 -20.43 8.54
C LEU A 266 -12.95 -21.06 7.83
N PHE A 267 -13.29 -20.57 6.65
CA PHE A 267 -14.41 -21.10 5.87
C PHE A 267 -14.12 -22.54 5.43
N LEU A 268 -12.90 -22.83 4.95
CA LEU A 268 -12.50 -24.17 4.56
C LEU A 268 -12.44 -25.13 5.76
N THR A 269 -12.00 -24.68 6.94
CA THR A 269 -12.04 -25.51 8.16
C THR A 269 -13.45 -25.78 8.65
N ILE A 270 -14.37 -24.81 8.56
CA ILE A 270 -15.80 -25.04 8.88
C ILE A 270 -16.43 -26.03 7.90
N LEU A 271 -16.10 -25.95 6.61
CA LEU A 271 -16.65 -26.85 5.58
C LEU A 271 -16.12 -28.29 5.68
N THR A 272 -15.06 -28.51 6.47
CA THR A 272 -14.42 -29.84 6.63
C THR A 272 -14.68 -30.49 7.99
N ILE A 273 -15.32 -29.79 8.93
CA ILE A 273 -15.87 -30.33 10.18
C ILE A 273 -17.29 -30.85 9.90
#